data_AF-A0AAP7FSQ7-F1
#
_entry.id   AF-A0AAP7FSQ7-F1
#
_cell.length_a   1.000
_cell.length_b   1.000
_cell.length_c   1.000
_cell.angle_alpha   90.00
_cell.angle_beta   90.00
_cell.angle_gamma   90.00
#
_symmetry.space_group_name_H-M   'P 1'
#
loop_
_entity.id
_entity.type
_entity.pdbx_description
1 polymer ?
#
loop_
_entity_poly.entity_id
_entity_poly.type
_entity_poly.pdbx_seq_one_letter_code
_entity_poly.pdbx_strand_id
1 'polypeptide(L)'
;MSALISTLRQFFYRPWMLATLAALASAALLLTASIGIALQQMKQSESEQMNAQGERFLDRLEQVFGQLREGVDLLQAQPLRGCSPAMLAALQQVGLSSRFIYEAAYVDGEVACSNRGDERAFEPLRAPDIQGPTYSYWLNTTTEPNENLAALMLGRGKFVVSTSRGHLTDVVDLPPGGSLVVVLDNGARAIPVLGPPQVWPPPSAWSTSHKSLLELSDRLIYRMPTKSPDYQLVLIAPRASLPLRMNGMLWLLFPGSVLAACCIGWLVLQLILQRRSMSSELQNALRRGELQVLYQPIFELDTRRCVGAEALVRWRRPDGTLTSPDLFIPLAENTGQIRQITDFVLQRVLEQLGQLLRSHPKLYISVNLAACDVMVPRIGRVAARLLALHRVAASQIAFEVTERGLIDVVVARDNLQALRAVGHQVLIDDFGTGYCSLAYLQTLPVDCLKIDKAFIDALGHDAASSGVAPHIIRMAHDLHLRVIAEGIECEDQAVLLNSEGVNYGQGWLFARPLNARQFAELVTRGQLPRRVEH
;
A
#
# COMPACT_ATOMS: atom_id res chain seq x y z
N MET A 1 14.02 -17.61 33.15
CA MET A 1 13.96 -17.61 31.67
C MET A 1 12.55 -17.40 31.10
N SER A 2 11.48 -18.05 31.58
CA SER A 2 10.13 -17.88 30.99
C SER A 2 9.53 -16.48 31.16
N ALA A 3 9.81 -15.78 32.27
CA ALA A 3 9.34 -14.41 32.49
C ALA A 3 9.95 -13.40 31.51
N LEU A 4 11.26 -13.54 31.20
CA LEU A 4 11.98 -12.69 30.24
C LEU A 4 11.48 -12.92 28.79
N ILE A 5 11.19 -14.19 28.45
CA ILE A 5 10.63 -14.57 27.14
C ILE A 5 9.18 -14.06 26.99
N SER A 6 8.39 -14.04 28.07
CA SER A 6 7.02 -13.51 28.06
C SER A 6 6.97 -11.98 27.92
N THR A 7 7.90 -11.27 28.56
CA THR A 7 8.03 -9.80 28.46
C THR A 7 8.60 -9.40 27.11
N LEU A 8 9.56 -10.15 26.56
CA LEU A 8 9.99 -10.00 25.17
C LEU A 8 8.84 -10.24 24.19
N ARG A 9 8.03 -11.29 24.38
CA ARG A 9 6.83 -11.52 23.56
C ARG A 9 5.82 -10.37 23.64
N GLN A 10 5.53 -9.84 24.83
CA GLN A 10 4.64 -8.68 24.98
C GLN A 10 5.22 -7.39 24.41
N PHE A 11 6.53 -7.23 24.41
CA PHE A 11 7.22 -6.10 23.79
C PHE A 11 7.14 -6.18 22.26
N PHE A 12 7.43 -7.35 21.67
CA PHE A 12 7.35 -7.59 20.22
C PHE A 12 5.92 -7.61 19.64
N TYR A 13 4.88 -7.84 20.46
CA TYR A 13 3.47 -7.81 20.02
C TYR A 13 2.83 -6.42 20.06
N ARG A 14 3.59 -5.35 20.33
CA ARG A 14 3.05 -4.00 20.25
C ARG A 14 2.81 -3.60 18.79
N PRO A 15 1.59 -3.19 18.40
CA PRO A 15 1.23 -2.86 17.01
C PRO A 15 2.16 -1.88 16.32
N TRP A 16 2.64 -0.89 17.08
CA TRP A 16 3.54 0.14 16.57
C TRP A 16 4.94 -0.40 16.23
N MET A 17 5.42 -1.45 16.93
CA MET A 17 6.73 -2.05 16.61
C MET A 17 6.67 -2.85 15.30
N LEU A 18 5.59 -3.60 15.06
CA LEU A 18 5.42 -4.31 13.79
C LEU A 18 5.28 -3.33 12.61
N ALA A 19 4.54 -2.23 12.82
CA ALA A 19 4.41 -1.18 11.82
C ALA A 19 5.75 -0.47 11.54
N THR A 20 6.56 -0.17 12.57
CA THR A 20 7.88 0.44 12.38
C THR A 20 8.85 -0.51 11.70
N LEU A 21 8.82 -1.80 12.03
CA LEU A 21 9.67 -2.81 11.40
C LEU A 21 9.31 -3.00 9.92
N ALA A 22 8.01 -3.01 9.58
CA ALA A 22 7.53 -3.04 8.21
C ALA A 22 7.95 -1.78 7.42
N ALA A 23 7.83 -0.59 8.03
CA ALA A 23 8.26 0.66 7.43
C ALA A 23 9.77 0.68 7.16
N LEU A 24 10.59 0.25 8.14
CA LEU A 24 12.05 0.19 8.00
C LEU A 24 12.50 -0.82 6.94
N ALA A 25 11.91 -2.01 6.90
CA ALA A 25 12.21 -3.02 5.89
C ALA A 25 11.83 -2.52 4.48
N SER A 26 10.67 -1.87 4.34
CA SER A 26 10.22 -1.30 3.07
C SER A 26 11.12 -0.14 2.63
N ALA A 27 11.53 0.73 3.56
CA ALA A 27 12.46 1.82 3.27
C ALA A 27 13.82 1.29 2.77
N ALA A 28 14.38 0.28 3.44
CA ALA A 28 15.64 -0.33 3.02
C ALA A 28 15.57 -0.91 1.60
N LEU A 29 14.47 -1.62 1.27
CA LEU A 29 14.27 -2.21 -0.06
C LEU A 29 14.09 -1.13 -1.14
N LEU A 30 13.25 -0.13 -0.90
CA LEU A 30 12.95 0.91 -1.90
C LEU A 30 14.16 1.84 -2.15
N LEU A 31 14.93 2.14 -1.09
CA LEU A 31 16.14 2.95 -1.22
C LEU A 31 17.25 2.22 -1.97
N THR A 32 17.47 0.93 -1.68
CA THR A 32 18.46 0.12 -2.41
C THR A 32 18.10 -0.02 -3.88
N ALA A 33 16.82 -0.26 -4.20
CA ALA A 33 16.33 -0.27 -5.57
C ALA A 33 16.52 1.10 -6.26
N SER A 34 16.20 2.20 -5.58
CA SER A 34 16.36 3.56 -6.12
C SER A 34 17.83 3.90 -6.41
N ILE A 35 18.75 3.52 -5.52
CA ILE A 35 20.19 3.70 -5.74
C ILE A 35 20.65 2.86 -6.94
N GLY A 36 20.18 1.61 -7.06
CA GLY A 36 20.50 0.75 -8.20
C GLY A 36 20.05 1.36 -9.53
N ILE A 37 18.82 1.87 -9.61
CA ILE A 37 18.28 2.55 -10.79
C ILE A 37 19.11 3.80 -11.12
N ALA A 38 19.45 4.61 -10.11
CA ALA A 38 20.26 5.81 -10.30
C ALA A 38 21.64 5.49 -10.91
N LEU A 39 22.34 4.49 -10.35
CA LEU A 39 23.65 4.05 -10.85
C LEU A 39 23.56 3.50 -12.27
N GLN A 40 22.51 2.74 -12.59
CA GLN A 40 22.29 2.19 -13.92
C GLN A 40 22.04 3.30 -14.95
N GLN A 41 21.21 4.28 -14.62
CA GLN A 41 20.94 5.41 -15.51
C GLN A 41 22.16 6.31 -15.70
N MET A 42 22.98 6.54 -14.66
CA MET A 42 24.23 7.29 -14.80
C MET A 42 25.15 6.62 -15.84
N LYS A 43 25.33 5.30 -15.74
CA LYS A 43 26.15 4.54 -16.69
C LYS A 43 25.61 4.60 -18.12
N GLN A 44 24.29 4.56 -18.28
CA GLN A 44 23.65 4.68 -19.59
C GLN A 44 23.81 6.09 -20.17
N SER A 45 23.62 7.14 -19.36
CA SER A 45 23.81 8.53 -19.79
C SER A 45 25.24 8.82 -20.22
N GLU A 46 26.25 8.29 -19.50
CA GLU A 46 27.66 8.42 -19.89
C GLU A 46 27.91 7.83 -21.29
N SER A 47 27.31 6.66 -21.55
CA SER A 47 27.46 5.96 -22.83
C SER A 47 26.76 6.67 -23.98
N GLU A 48 25.52 7.12 -23.77
CA GLU A 48 24.76 7.90 -24.75
C GLU A 48 25.45 9.21 -25.10
N GLN A 49 26.00 9.90 -24.10
CA GLN A 49 26.75 11.13 -24.32
C GLN A 49 28.03 10.88 -25.11
N MET A 50 28.79 9.83 -24.77
CA MET A 50 30.01 9.48 -25.49
C MET A 50 29.71 9.13 -26.96
N ASN A 51 28.64 8.38 -27.23
CA ASN A 51 28.20 8.06 -28.59
C ASN A 51 27.82 9.34 -29.36
N ALA A 52 26.97 10.19 -28.78
CA ALA A 52 26.52 11.44 -29.42
C ALA A 52 27.67 12.45 -29.63
N GLN A 53 28.69 12.44 -28.77
CA GLN A 53 29.91 13.21 -28.98
C GLN A 53 30.74 12.59 -30.12
N GLY A 54 30.95 11.27 -30.10
CA GLY A 54 31.71 10.55 -31.11
C GLY A 54 31.14 10.62 -32.53
N GLU A 55 29.81 10.60 -32.69
CA GLU A 55 29.14 10.78 -33.99
C GLU A 55 29.36 12.20 -34.54
N ARG A 56 29.07 13.24 -33.73
CA ARG A 56 29.31 14.64 -34.11
C ARG A 56 30.77 14.90 -34.45
N PHE A 57 31.65 14.20 -33.76
CA PHE A 57 33.09 14.28 -33.97
C PHE A 57 33.51 13.68 -35.31
N LEU A 58 32.96 12.51 -35.67
CA LEU A 58 33.22 11.87 -36.95
C LEU A 58 32.76 12.74 -38.13
N ASP A 59 31.52 13.26 -38.08
CA ASP A 59 30.97 14.11 -39.15
C ASP A 59 31.86 15.33 -39.42
N ARG A 60 32.33 15.96 -38.35
CA ARG A 60 33.21 17.13 -38.39
C ARG A 60 34.60 16.80 -38.91
N LEU A 61 35.17 15.66 -38.52
CA LEU A 61 36.46 15.21 -39.05
C LEU A 61 36.36 14.86 -40.54
N GLU A 62 35.29 14.20 -40.97
CA GLU A 62 35.07 13.89 -42.39
C GLU A 62 35.01 15.16 -43.24
N GLN A 63 34.45 16.25 -42.71
CA GLN A 63 34.48 17.57 -43.35
C GLN A 63 35.90 18.10 -43.52
N VAL A 64 36.76 17.99 -42.50
CA VAL A 64 38.17 18.41 -42.57
C VAL A 64 38.94 17.58 -43.60
N PHE A 65 38.84 16.25 -43.52
CA PHE A 65 39.48 15.35 -44.49
C PHE A 65 38.91 15.52 -45.91
N GLY A 66 37.64 15.89 -46.03
CA GLY A 66 37.01 16.24 -47.31
C GLY A 66 37.68 17.44 -47.96
N GLN A 67 37.82 18.56 -47.22
CA GLN A 67 38.46 19.77 -47.73
C GLN A 67 39.94 19.56 -48.06
N LEU A 68 40.68 18.80 -47.26
CA LEU A 68 42.09 18.48 -47.56
C LEU A 68 42.22 17.67 -48.87
N ARG A 69 41.36 16.65 -49.06
CA ARG A 69 41.34 15.85 -50.30
C ARG A 69 40.97 16.70 -51.51
N GLU A 70 39.92 17.51 -51.39
CA GLU A 70 39.49 18.43 -52.45
C GLU A 70 40.61 19.41 -52.84
N GLY A 71 41.30 20.00 -51.86
CA GLY A 71 42.42 20.91 -52.12
C GLY A 71 43.57 20.23 -52.88
N VAL A 72 43.96 19.02 -52.48
CA VAL A 72 45.01 18.26 -53.18
C VAL A 72 44.57 17.83 -54.58
N ASP A 73 43.32 17.41 -54.74
CA ASP A 73 42.79 16.99 -56.04
C ASP A 73 42.71 18.17 -57.01
N LEU A 74 42.33 19.36 -56.53
CA LEU A 74 42.35 20.60 -57.30
C LEU A 74 43.77 20.94 -57.79
N LEU A 75 44.78 20.79 -56.93
CA LEU A 75 46.19 21.03 -57.31
C LEU A 75 46.69 19.98 -58.31
N GLN A 76 46.37 18.71 -58.08
CA GLN A 76 46.81 17.60 -58.92
C GLN A 76 46.19 17.64 -60.32
N ALA A 77 44.95 18.14 -60.45
CA ALA A 77 44.25 18.32 -61.72
C ALA A 77 44.87 19.42 -62.60
N GLN A 78 45.65 20.34 -62.02
CA GLN A 78 46.33 21.37 -62.78
C GLN A 78 47.53 20.80 -63.55
N PRO A 79 47.82 21.30 -64.77
CA PRO A 79 48.98 20.87 -65.55
C PRO A 79 50.31 21.48 -65.04
N LEU A 80 50.27 22.33 -64.02
CA LEU A 80 51.43 23.05 -63.50
C LEU A 80 52.38 22.11 -62.75
N ARG A 81 53.69 22.21 -62.99
CA ARG A 81 54.73 21.46 -62.27
C ARG A 81 55.90 22.39 -61.96
N GLY A 82 56.58 22.16 -60.82
CA GLY A 82 57.61 23.06 -60.30
C GLY A 82 57.07 24.37 -59.74
N CYS A 83 57.96 25.23 -59.26
CA CYS A 83 57.63 26.44 -58.50
C CYS A 83 57.55 27.70 -59.38
N SER A 84 56.68 27.67 -60.38
CA SER A 84 56.40 28.84 -61.21
C SER A 84 55.50 29.84 -60.46
N PRO A 85 55.47 31.14 -60.85
CA PRO A 85 54.54 32.11 -60.28
C PRO A 85 53.06 31.68 -60.40
N ALA A 86 52.70 30.97 -61.47
CA ALA A 86 51.36 30.41 -61.65
C ALA A 86 51.07 29.28 -60.64
N MET A 87 52.07 28.45 -60.32
CA MET A 87 51.94 27.42 -59.28
C MET A 87 51.74 28.07 -57.91
N LEU A 88 52.54 29.08 -57.57
CA LEU A 88 52.40 29.80 -56.30
C LEU A 88 51.00 30.42 -56.14
N ALA A 89 50.46 31.00 -57.21
CA ALA A 89 49.09 31.53 -57.22
C ALA A 89 48.04 30.42 -56.99
N ALA A 90 48.21 29.25 -57.62
CA ALA A 90 47.32 28.11 -57.42
C ALA A 90 47.35 27.57 -55.98
N LEU A 91 48.55 27.44 -55.39
CA LEU A 91 48.73 27.04 -54.00
C LEU A 91 48.05 28.05 -53.05
N GLN A 92 48.25 29.35 -53.28
CA GLN A 92 47.60 30.42 -52.52
C GLN A 92 46.07 30.39 -52.64
N GLN A 93 45.54 30.18 -53.84
CA GLN A 93 44.10 30.07 -54.06
C GLN A 93 43.48 28.90 -53.29
N VAL A 94 44.15 27.74 -53.26
CA VAL A 94 43.66 26.57 -52.51
C VAL A 94 43.70 26.82 -51.00
N GLY A 95 44.77 27.43 -50.48
CA GLY A 95 44.84 27.83 -49.08
C GLY A 95 43.79 28.88 -48.68
N LEU A 96 43.46 29.83 -49.55
CA LEU A 96 42.44 30.86 -49.29
C LEU A 96 41.00 30.36 -49.43
N SER A 97 40.75 29.40 -50.32
CA SER A 97 39.42 28.85 -50.57
C SER A 97 39.00 27.78 -49.56
N SER A 98 39.95 27.21 -48.80
CA SER A 98 39.71 26.12 -47.88
C SER A 98 39.93 26.55 -46.43
N ARG A 99 38.91 26.45 -45.59
CA ARG A 99 38.98 26.85 -44.17
C ARG A 99 40.01 26.04 -43.37
N PHE A 100 40.21 24.76 -43.73
CA PHE A 100 41.05 23.85 -42.95
C PHE A 100 42.44 23.62 -43.52
N ILE A 101 42.76 24.13 -44.71
CA ILE A 101 44.11 24.04 -45.30
C ILE A 101 44.96 25.16 -44.73
N TYR A 102 45.95 24.78 -43.93
CA TYR A 102 46.90 25.71 -43.37
C TYR A 102 48.06 25.98 -44.35
N GLU A 103 48.61 24.92 -44.93
CA GLU A 103 49.65 24.99 -45.94
C GLU A 103 49.31 24.08 -47.12
N ALA A 104 49.56 24.58 -48.32
CA ALA A 104 49.51 23.80 -49.56
C ALA A 104 50.86 23.94 -50.25
N ALA A 105 51.50 22.80 -50.56
CA ALA A 105 52.85 22.75 -51.09
C ALA A 105 52.97 21.80 -52.29
N TYR A 106 53.89 22.16 -53.20
CA TYR A 106 54.44 21.26 -54.22
C TYR A 106 55.83 20.83 -53.75
N VAL A 107 56.10 19.53 -53.77
CA VAL A 107 57.36 18.92 -53.30
C VAL A 107 57.82 17.87 -54.29
N ASP A 108 59.01 18.06 -54.85
CA ASP A 108 59.60 17.21 -55.89
C ASP A 108 61.07 16.87 -55.60
N GLY A 109 61.37 16.50 -54.34
CA GLY A 109 62.69 16.10 -53.84
C GLY A 109 63.75 17.21 -53.77
N GLU A 110 63.98 17.93 -54.87
CA GLU A 110 64.95 19.03 -54.94
C GLU A 110 64.28 20.43 -54.97
N VAL A 111 63.00 20.49 -55.35
CA VAL A 111 62.24 21.74 -55.49
C VAL A 111 60.98 21.66 -54.66
N ALA A 112 60.82 22.62 -53.74
CA ALA A 112 59.64 22.74 -52.90
C ALA A 112 59.18 24.20 -52.78
N CYS A 113 57.87 24.42 -52.88
CA CYS A 113 57.25 25.73 -52.66
C CYS A 113 55.88 25.56 -52.04
N SER A 114 55.46 26.55 -51.26
CA SER A 114 54.14 26.56 -50.63
C SER A 114 53.41 27.89 -50.82
N ASN A 115 52.13 27.88 -50.47
CA ASN A 115 51.30 29.09 -50.41
C ASN A 115 51.82 30.15 -49.41
N ARG A 116 52.83 29.83 -48.59
CA ARG A 116 53.42 30.72 -47.57
C ARG A 116 54.70 31.44 -48.02
N GLY A 117 55.21 31.18 -49.23
CA GLY A 117 56.39 31.86 -49.78
C GLY A 117 57.72 31.13 -49.54
N ASP A 118 58.83 31.87 -49.43
CA ASP A 118 60.21 31.36 -49.29
C ASP A 118 60.55 30.77 -47.90
N GLU A 119 59.60 30.72 -46.97
CA GLU A 119 59.72 29.87 -45.78
C GLU A 119 59.78 28.42 -46.28
N ARG A 120 60.92 27.72 -46.06
CA ARG A 120 61.16 26.34 -46.54
C ARG A 120 59.87 25.52 -46.54
N ALA A 121 59.34 25.24 -47.73
CA ALA A 121 58.12 24.47 -47.89
C ALA A 121 58.24 23.17 -47.09
N PHE A 122 57.23 22.86 -46.29
CA PHE A 122 57.30 21.77 -45.34
C PHE A 122 57.33 20.41 -46.06
N GLU A 123 58.52 19.81 -46.18
CA GLU A 123 58.71 18.48 -46.77
C GLU A 123 58.50 17.39 -45.68
N PRO A 124 57.71 16.33 -45.94
CA PRO A 124 57.59 15.22 -45.01
C PRO A 124 58.94 14.48 -44.89
N LEU A 125 59.66 14.69 -43.78
CA LEU A 125 60.99 14.11 -43.52
C LEU A 125 60.98 12.59 -43.28
N ARG A 126 59.80 11.95 -43.29
CA ARG A 126 59.61 10.51 -43.00
C ARG A 126 58.54 9.89 -43.89
N ALA A 127 58.55 8.57 -43.97
CA ALA A 127 57.50 7.81 -44.64
C ALA A 127 56.11 8.10 -44.03
N PRO A 128 55.03 8.04 -44.83
CA PRO A 128 53.68 8.29 -44.36
C PRO A 128 53.26 7.29 -43.28
N ASP A 129 52.50 7.78 -42.29
CA ASP A 129 51.92 6.93 -41.24
C ASP A 129 50.89 5.97 -41.80
N ILE A 130 50.15 6.43 -42.83
CA ILE A 130 49.11 5.68 -43.52
C ILE A 130 49.32 5.87 -45.02
N GLN A 131 49.57 4.76 -45.71
CA GLN A 131 49.68 4.74 -47.16
C GLN A 131 48.36 4.21 -47.75
N GLY A 132 47.46 5.11 -48.13
CA GLY A 132 46.23 4.74 -48.81
C GLY A 132 46.45 4.47 -50.31
N PRO A 133 45.41 3.99 -51.02
CA PRO A 133 45.49 3.71 -52.46
C PRO A 133 45.64 4.98 -53.30
N THR A 134 45.12 6.11 -52.82
CA THR A 134 45.13 7.40 -53.53
C THR A 134 45.92 8.47 -52.80
N TYR A 135 45.87 8.49 -51.48
CA TYR A 135 46.46 9.53 -50.64
C TYR A 135 47.41 8.93 -49.60
N SER A 136 48.48 9.65 -49.31
CA SER A 136 49.39 9.38 -48.20
C SER A 136 49.08 10.34 -47.06
N TYR A 137 49.07 9.83 -45.83
CA TYR A 137 48.79 10.64 -44.63
C TYR A 137 49.98 10.64 -43.69
N TRP A 138 50.30 11.82 -43.16
CA TRP A 138 51.24 11.99 -42.07
C TRP A 138 50.51 12.61 -40.89
N LEU A 139 50.61 11.97 -39.74
CA LEU A 139 50.02 12.38 -38.47
C LEU A 139 51.15 12.89 -37.58
N ASN A 140 51.10 14.16 -37.18
CA ASN A 140 52.16 14.72 -36.35
C ASN A 140 51.85 14.52 -34.86
N THR A 141 52.84 14.01 -34.11
CA THR A 141 52.70 13.61 -32.69
C THR A 141 53.46 14.52 -31.72
N THR A 142 54.04 15.63 -32.18
CA THR A 142 54.92 16.44 -31.33
C THR A 142 54.14 17.26 -30.28
N THR A 143 54.80 17.48 -29.14
CA THR A 143 54.27 18.23 -27.98
C THR A 143 54.92 19.61 -27.84
N GLU A 144 55.70 20.05 -28.83
CA GLU A 144 56.47 21.31 -28.74
C GLU A 144 55.64 22.53 -29.18
N PRO A 145 55.60 23.63 -28.40
CA PRO A 145 54.68 24.76 -28.63
C PRO A 145 54.91 25.58 -29.91
N ASN A 146 56.06 25.43 -30.58
CA ASN A 146 56.43 26.20 -31.76
C ASN A 146 56.26 25.46 -33.11
N GLU A 147 55.79 24.21 -33.12
CA GLU A 147 55.53 23.41 -34.33
C GLU A 147 54.06 23.48 -34.81
N ASN A 148 53.50 24.68 -34.91
CA ASN A 148 52.10 24.88 -35.29
C ASN A 148 51.75 24.55 -36.76
N LEU A 149 52.65 23.96 -37.55
CA LEU A 149 52.55 23.99 -39.02
C LEU A 149 51.82 22.81 -39.66
N ALA A 150 51.75 21.64 -39.03
CA ALA A 150 51.06 20.49 -39.63
C ALA A 150 50.68 19.43 -38.59
N ALA A 151 49.45 19.47 -38.06
CA ALA A 151 48.94 18.42 -37.16
C ALA A 151 48.51 17.16 -37.95
N LEU A 152 48.05 17.37 -39.18
CA LEU A 152 47.69 16.32 -40.13
C LEU A 152 48.09 16.79 -41.52
N MET A 153 48.75 15.93 -42.28
CA MET A 153 49.12 16.17 -43.66
C MET A 153 48.53 15.09 -44.56
N LEU A 154 48.17 15.52 -45.77
CA LEU A 154 47.61 14.69 -46.81
C LEU A 154 48.32 15.00 -48.11
N GLY A 155 48.83 13.97 -48.78
CA GLY A 155 49.56 14.12 -50.02
C GLY A 155 49.05 13.19 -51.11
N ARG A 156 49.20 13.63 -52.37
CA ARG A 156 48.94 12.85 -53.58
C ARG A 156 49.96 13.26 -54.65
N GLY A 157 50.77 12.31 -55.10
CA GLY A 157 51.85 12.60 -56.03
C GLY A 157 52.85 13.58 -55.43
N LYS A 158 53.04 14.73 -56.07
CA LYS A 158 53.99 15.79 -55.67
C LYS A 158 53.33 16.94 -54.90
N PHE A 159 52.04 16.83 -54.56
CA PHE A 159 51.32 17.85 -53.79
C PHE A 159 51.01 17.36 -52.40
N VAL A 160 51.18 18.25 -51.44
CA VAL A 160 50.93 18.01 -50.02
C VAL A 160 50.15 19.19 -49.46
N VAL A 161 49.10 18.91 -48.70
CA VAL A 161 48.40 19.91 -47.88
C VAL A 161 48.50 19.53 -46.42
N SER A 162 48.54 20.52 -45.55
CA SER A 162 48.52 20.36 -44.11
C SER A 162 47.40 21.14 -43.46
N THR A 163 46.98 20.69 -42.28
CA THR A 163 46.11 21.46 -41.39
C THR A 163 46.81 21.75 -40.07
N SER A 164 46.51 22.88 -39.45
CA SER A 164 47.11 23.28 -38.18
C SER A 164 46.43 22.58 -37.00
N ARG A 165 47.12 22.50 -35.86
CA ARG A 165 46.54 21.95 -34.62
C ARG A 165 45.36 22.78 -34.12
N GLY A 166 45.41 24.10 -34.32
CA GLY A 166 44.31 25.01 -33.99
C GLY A 166 43.05 24.70 -34.81
N HIS A 167 43.18 24.52 -36.13
CA HIS A 167 42.05 24.16 -36.99
C HIS A 167 41.41 22.83 -36.57
N LEU A 168 42.22 21.83 -36.20
CA LEU A 168 41.68 20.58 -35.69
C LEU A 168 40.99 20.77 -34.33
N THR A 169 41.59 21.52 -33.41
CA THR A 169 41.03 21.78 -32.06
C THR A 169 39.71 22.56 -32.12
N ASP A 170 39.56 23.51 -33.05
CA ASP A 170 38.32 24.27 -33.23
C ASP A 170 37.15 23.41 -33.72
N VAL A 171 37.46 22.35 -34.46
CA VAL A 171 36.49 21.41 -35.00
C VAL A 171 36.14 20.33 -33.97
N VAL A 172 37.12 19.97 -33.15
CA VAL A 172 37.12 18.84 -32.24
C VAL A 172 37.05 19.33 -30.78
N ASP A 173 35.85 19.27 -30.20
CA ASP A 173 35.65 19.52 -28.76
C ASP A 173 35.99 18.25 -27.96
N LEU A 174 37.27 18.11 -27.57
CA LEU A 174 37.74 17.00 -26.73
C LEU A 174 37.35 17.24 -25.27
N PRO A 175 36.82 16.22 -24.57
CA PRO A 175 36.60 16.32 -23.14
C PRO A 175 37.95 16.50 -22.41
N PRO A 176 37.98 17.13 -21.22
CA PRO A 176 39.21 17.33 -20.47
C PRO A 176 39.96 16.01 -20.22
N GLY A 177 41.22 15.95 -20.66
CA GLY A 177 42.04 14.72 -20.57
C GLY A 177 41.67 13.63 -21.58
N GLY A 178 40.74 13.90 -22.49
CA GLY A 178 40.40 13.04 -23.62
C GLY A 178 41.43 13.12 -24.74
N SER A 179 41.43 12.11 -25.61
CA SER A 179 42.42 11.99 -26.68
C SER A 179 41.80 11.36 -27.92
N LEU A 180 42.10 11.96 -29.08
CA LEU A 180 41.82 11.40 -30.39
C LEU A 180 43.03 10.60 -30.85
N VAL A 181 42.79 9.34 -31.19
CA VAL A 181 43.82 8.39 -31.56
C VAL A 181 43.44 7.74 -32.88
N VAL A 182 44.41 7.62 -33.79
CA VAL A 182 44.29 6.79 -34.98
C VAL A 182 44.95 5.45 -34.68
N VAL A 183 44.18 4.39 -34.82
CA VAL A 183 44.62 3.01 -34.58
C VAL A 183 44.87 2.34 -35.92
N LEU A 184 46.06 1.75 -36.06
CA LEU A 184 46.58 1.11 -37.27
C LEU A 184 46.92 -0.36 -36.98
N ASP A 185 47.28 -1.10 -38.03
CA ASP A 185 47.80 -2.47 -37.93
C ASP A 185 46.87 -3.39 -37.11
N ASN A 186 45.56 -3.34 -37.39
CA ASN A 186 44.52 -4.10 -36.68
C ASN A 186 44.51 -3.91 -35.15
N GLY A 187 44.98 -2.76 -34.65
CA GLY A 187 45.01 -2.47 -33.22
C GLY A 187 46.40 -2.52 -32.59
N ALA A 188 47.45 -2.89 -33.32
CA ALA A 188 48.79 -3.00 -32.78
C ALA A 188 49.46 -1.64 -32.53
N ARG A 189 49.15 -0.63 -33.34
CA ARG A 189 49.73 0.72 -33.24
C ARG A 189 48.65 1.77 -33.05
N ALA A 190 48.90 2.72 -32.16
CA ALA A 190 48.02 3.84 -31.86
C ALA A 190 48.81 5.15 -31.89
N ILE A 191 48.38 6.08 -32.76
CA ILE A 191 49.02 7.37 -32.95
C ILE A 191 48.08 8.46 -32.40
N PRO A 192 48.49 9.24 -31.38
CA PRO A 192 47.68 10.35 -30.89
C PRO A 192 47.67 11.48 -31.93
N VAL A 193 46.47 11.95 -32.28
CA VAL A 193 46.25 13.09 -33.20
C VAL A 193 45.99 14.37 -32.40
N LEU A 194 45.17 14.27 -31.35
CA LEU A 194 44.88 15.37 -30.43
C LEU A 194 44.75 14.83 -29.00
N GLY A 195 45.13 15.66 -28.03
CA GLY A 195 45.15 15.30 -26.62
C GLY A 195 46.44 14.60 -26.18
N PRO A 196 46.55 14.26 -24.88
CA PRO A 196 47.72 13.59 -24.32
C PRO A 196 47.87 12.15 -24.86
N PRO A 197 49.09 11.58 -24.87
CA PRO A 197 49.28 10.17 -25.20
C PRO A 197 48.55 9.28 -24.18
N GLN A 198 47.88 8.25 -24.68
CA GLN A 198 47.11 7.29 -23.88
C GLN A 198 47.80 5.92 -23.89
N VAL A 199 47.64 5.15 -22.81
CA VAL A 199 48.16 3.78 -22.74
C VAL A 199 47.39 2.88 -23.70
N TRP A 200 48.10 2.26 -24.66
CA TRP A 200 47.56 1.40 -25.70
C TRP A 200 48.41 0.13 -25.88
N PRO A 201 47.83 -1.06 -26.15
CA PRO A 201 46.40 -1.37 -26.28
C PRO A 201 45.67 -1.42 -24.93
N PRO A 202 44.33 -1.25 -24.91
CA PRO A 202 43.57 -1.41 -23.67
C PRO A 202 43.62 -2.87 -23.18
N PRO A 203 43.49 -3.12 -21.85
CA PRO A 203 43.57 -4.47 -21.28
C PRO A 203 42.46 -5.43 -21.72
N SER A 204 41.32 -4.91 -22.16
CA SER A 204 40.24 -5.69 -22.76
C SER A 204 40.58 -6.06 -24.20
N ALA A 205 40.16 -7.23 -24.66
CA ALA A 205 40.41 -7.71 -26.03
C ALA A 205 39.76 -6.79 -27.08
N TRP A 206 40.46 -5.71 -27.41
CA TRP A 206 40.13 -4.73 -28.45
C TRP A 206 39.79 -5.40 -29.78
N SER A 207 40.45 -6.53 -30.06
CA SER A 207 40.29 -7.34 -31.27
C SER A 207 38.98 -8.13 -31.35
N THR A 208 38.32 -8.45 -30.23
CA THR A 208 37.12 -9.31 -30.22
C THR A 208 35.80 -8.54 -30.09
N SER A 209 35.85 -7.24 -29.78
CA SER A 209 34.64 -6.42 -29.62
C SER A 209 34.32 -5.67 -30.92
N HIS A 210 33.15 -5.93 -31.49
CA HIS A 210 32.57 -5.12 -32.58
C HIS A 210 31.76 -3.93 -32.06
N LYS A 211 31.68 -3.72 -30.74
CA LYS A 211 30.93 -2.61 -30.16
C LYS A 211 31.62 -1.29 -30.48
N SER A 212 30.83 -0.29 -30.84
CA SER A 212 31.27 1.09 -31.06
C SER A 212 31.79 1.74 -29.77
N LEU A 213 31.30 1.32 -28.60
CA LEU A 213 31.74 1.84 -27.31
C LEU A 213 32.29 0.72 -26.41
N LEU A 214 33.51 0.90 -25.91
CA LEU A 214 34.09 0.08 -24.84
C LEU A 214 34.12 0.88 -23.54
N GLU A 215 33.55 0.29 -22.50
CA GLU A 215 33.47 0.87 -21.17
C GLU A 215 34.52 0.23 -20.26
N LEU A 216 35.55 1.00 -19.88
CA LEU A 216 36.50 0.60 -18.84
C LEU A 216 36.11 1.25 -17.51
N SER A 217 36.75 0.83 -16.42
CA SER A 217 36.48 1.37 -15.08
C SER A 217 36.82 2.86 -14.94
N ASP A 218 37.84 3.33 -15.66
CA ASP A 218 38.40 4.68 -15.54
C ASP A 218 38.15 5.56 -16.77
N ARG A 219 37.96 4.96 -17.95
CA ARG A 219 37.78 5.67 -19.23
C ARG A 219 36.77 4.99 -20.15
N LEU A 220 36.26 5.76 -21.10
CA LEU A 220 35.43 5.28 -22.20
C LEU A 220 36.24 5.37 -23.50
N ILE A 221 36.09 4.36 -24.35
CA ILE A 221 36.75 4.28 -25.65
C ILE A 221 35.68 4.11 -26.72
N TYR A 222 35.51 5.13 -27.56
CA TYR A 222 34.57 5.12 -28.68
C TYR A 222 35.31 4.86 -29.99
N ARG A 223 34.99 3.75 -30.66
CA ARG A 223 35.43 3.39 -32.00
C ARG A 223 34.47 4.01 -33.00
N MET A 224 34.98 4.94 -33.81
CA MET A 224 34.20 5.58 -34.86
C MET A 224 34.01 4.63 -36.04
N PRO A 225 32.81 4.58 -36.65
CA PRO A 225 32.56 3.78 -37.84
C PRO A 225 33.24 4.39 -39.08
N THR A 226 34.51 4.08 -39.28
CA THR A 226 35.26 4.50 -40.48
C THR A 226 35.05 3.52 -41.63
N LYS A 227 35.05 4.02 -42.88
CA LYS A 227 34.90 3.20 -44.10
C LYS A 227 36.22 2.57 -44.58
N SER A 228 37.36 3.03 -44.07
CA SER A 228 38.68 2.53 -44.45
C SER A 228 39.09 1.34 -43.58
N PRO A 229 39.55 0.22 -44.16
CA PRO A 229 40.08 -0.90 -43.39
C PRO A 229 41.48 -0.62 -42.81
N ASP A 230 42.20 0.36 -43.35
CA ASP A 230 43.62 0.60 -43.03
C ASP A 230 43.82 1.35 -41.71
N TYR A 231 42.77 2.03 -41.22
CA TYR A 231 42.83 2.79 -39.97
C TYR A 231 41.47 2.90 -39.27
N GLN A 232 41.51 2.99 -37.95
CA GLN A 232 40.33 3.21 -37.10
C GLN A 232 40.51 4.49 -36.29
N LEU A 233 39.49 5.35 -36.30
CA LEU A 233 39.47 6.54 -35.45
C LEU A 233 38.86 6.19 -34.10
N VAL A 234 39.55 6.58 -33.02
CA VAL A 234 39.18 6.24 -31.65
C VAL A 234 39.21 7.48 -30.78
N LEU A 235 38.12 7.74 -30.08
CA LEU A 235 38.02 8.77 -29.06
C LEU A 235 38.11 8.12 -27.68
N ILE A 236 39.07 8.58 -26.86
CA ILE A 236 39.27 8.12 -25.49
C ILE A 236 38.91 9.28 -24.56
N ALA A 237 38.08 9.03 -23.55
CA ALA A 237 37.68 10.05 -22.57
C ALA A 237 37.67 9.47 -21.14
N PRO A 238 38.28 10.13 -20.13
CA PRO A 238 38.13 9.75 -18.73
C PRO A 238 36.68 9.87 -18.27
N ARG A 239 36.16 8.90 -17.47
CA ARG A 239 34.77 8.96 -16.98
C ARG A 239 34.49 10.22 -16.14
N ALA A 240 35.48 10.64 -15.33
CA ALA A 240 35.38 11.84 -14.50
C ALA A 240 35.29 13.16 -15.30
N SER A 241 35.66 13.14 -16.58
CA SER A 241 35.61 14.33 -17.44
C SER A 241 34.24 14.56 -18.09
N LEU A 242 33.34 13.57 -18.01
CA LEU A 242 32.01 13.66 -18.59
C LEU A 242 31.04 14.33 -17.59
N PRO A 243 30.35 15.41 -17.97
CA PRO A 243 29.39 16.06 -17.09
C PRO A 243 28.25 15.11 -16.75
N LEU A 244 27.99 14.94 -15.45
CA LEU A 244 26.87 14.14 -14.95
C LEU A 244 25.55 14.80 -15.33
N ARG A 245 24.82 14.21 -16.29
CA ARG A 245 23.48 14.66 -16.66
C ARG A 245 22.44 13.96 -15.79
N MET A 246 22.19 14.52 -14.60
CA MET A 246 21.13 14.00 -13.73
C MET A 246 19.76 14.37 -14.30
N ASN A 247 18.95 13.35 -14.60
CA ASN A 247 17.55 13.56 -14.97
C ASN A 247 16.78 14.11 -13.75
N GLY A 248 16.00 15.18 -13.92
CA GLY A 248 15.26 15.82 -12.82
C GLY A 248 14.31 14.87 -12.08
N MET A 249 13.82 13.84 -12.77
CA MET A 249 12.94 12.80 -12.19
C MET A 249 13.65 11.94 -11.12
N LEU A 250 14.98 11.86 -11.13
CA LEU A 250 15.76 11.07 -10.17
C LEU A 250 15.71 11.64 -8.75
N TRP A 251 15.58 12.97 -8.63
CA TRP A 251 15.41 13.65 -7.33
C TRP A 251 14.12 13.26 -6.62
N LEU A 252 13.13 12.73 -7.34
CA LEU A 252 11.85 12.30 -6.79
C LEU A 252 11.88 10.85 -6.27
N LEU A 253 12.82 10.01 -6.71
CA LEU A 253 12.88 8.59 -6.31
C LEU A 253 13.18 8.42 -4.82
N PHE A 254 14.08 9.24 -4.28
CA PHE A 254 14.45 9.19 -2.85
C PHE A 254 13.29 9.64 -1.93
N PRO A 255 12.73 10.86 -2.06
CA PRO A 255 11.59 11.27 -1.25
C PRO A 255 10.34 10.41 -1.54
N GLY A 256 10.15 9.94 -2.77
CA GLY A 256 9.08 9.02 -3.13
C GLY A 256 9.17 7.68 -2.41
N SER A 257 10.38 7.12 -2.29
CA SER A 257 10.63 5.87 -1.56
C SER A 257 10.34 6.00 -0.06
N VAL A 258 10.72 7.13 0.54
CA VAL A 258 10.45 7.42 1.96
C VAL A 258 8.94 7.57 2.20
N LEU A 259 8.23 8.32 1.33
CA LEU A 259 6.78 8.47 1.42
C LEU A 259 6.05 7.13 1.29
N ALA A 260 6.43 6.31 0.31
CA ALA A 260 5.85 4.98 0.12
C ALA A 260 6.06 4.06 1.34
N ALA A 261 7.26 4.07 1.93
CA ALA A 261 7.56 3.30 3.13
C ALA A 261 6.71 3.74 4.34
N CYS A 262 6.52 5.05 4.52
CA CYS A 262 5.64 5.60 5.55
C CYS A 262 4.17 5.20 5.34
N CYS A 263 3.67 5.25 4.09
CA CYS A 263 2.32 4.81 3.76
C CYS A 263 2.10 3.32 4.06
N ILE A 264 3.08 2.46 3.74
CA ILE A 264 3.02 1.02 4.07
C ILE A 264 3.00 0.81 5.59
N GLY A 265 3.87 1.49 6.34
CA GLY A 265 3.87 1.44 7.80
C GLY A 265 2.53 1.86 8.41
N TRP A 266 1.95 2.95 7.90
CA TRP A 266 0.62 3.42 8.32
C TRP A 266 -0.48 2.41 8.00
N LEU A 267 -0.48 1.83 6.79
CA LEU A 267 -1.46 0.81 6.39
C LEU A 267 -1.38 -0.45 7.28
N VAL A 268 -0.17 -0.93 7.57
CA VAL A 268 0.04 -2.07 8.48
C VAL A 268 -0.48 -1.76 9.88
N LEU A 269 -0.23 -0.56 10.39
CA LEU A 269 -0.77 -0.12 11.68
C LEU A 269 -2.30 -0.13 11.68
N GLN A 270 -2.93 0.38 10.61
CA GLN A 270 -4.39 0.36 10.46
C GLN A 270 -4.94 -1.07 10.44
N LEU A 271 -4.33 -1.98 9.68
CA LEU A 271 -4.75 -3.38 9.62
C LEU A 271 -4.61 -4.10 10.97
N ILE A 272 -3.57 -3.81 11.75
CA ILE A 272 -3.39 -4.39 13.10
C ILE A 272 -4.40 -3.80 14.08
N LEU A 273 -4.69 -2.50 13.98
CA LEU A 273 -5.69 -1.84 14.83
C LEU A 273 -7.12 -2.33 14.51
N GLN A 274 -7.46 -2.53 13.23
CA GLN A 274 -8.71 -3.17 12.83
C GLN A 274 -8.81 -4.62 13.31
N ARG A 275 -7.67 -5.31 13.48
CA ARG A 275 -7.61 -6.64 14.09
C ARG A 275 -7.76 -6.65 15.61
N ARG A 276 -7.94 -5.49 16.28
CA ARG A 276 -8.55 -5.48 17.62
C ARG A 276 -10.00 -5.93 17.44
N SER A 277 -10.22 -7.23 17.49
CA SER A 277 -11.53 -7.82 17.25
C SER A 277 -12.55 -7.18 18.18
N MET A 278 -13.77 -6.96 17.69
CA MET A 278 -14.91 -6.59 18.53
C MET A 278 -15.03 -7.49 19.77
N SER A 279 -14.52 -8.73 19.71
CA SER A 279 -14.44 -9.65 20.84
C SER A 279 -13.46 -9.18 21.93
N SER A 280 -12.29 -8.65 21.55
CA SER A 280 -11.38 -8.01 22.50
C SER A 280 -11.96 -6.72 23.07
N GLU A 281 -12.74 -5.97 22.28
CA GLU A 281 -13.42 -4.77 22.78
C GLU A 281 -14.53 -5.12 23.77
N LEU A 282 -15.36 -6.12 23.46
CA LEU A 282 -16.42 -6.60 24.35
C LEU A 282 -15.87 -7.17 25.66
N GLN A 283 -14.75 -7.89 25.62
CA GLN A 283 -14.07 -8.34 26.83
C GLN A 283 -13.58 -7.18 27.70
N ASN A 284 -13.09 -6.11 27.08
CA ASN A 284 -12.69 -4.91 27.80
C ASN A 284 -13.90 -4.12 28.31
N ALA A 285 -15.00 -4.07 27.57
CA ALA A 285 -16.24 -3.42 27.96
C ALA A 285 -16.82 -4.02 29.26
N LEU A 286 -16.82 -5.35 29.38
CA LEU A 286 -17.18 -6.06 30.60
C LEU A 286 -16.31 -5.63 31.80
N ARG A 287 -14.99 -5.46 31.60
CA ARG A 287 -14.07 -5.03 32.65
C ARG A 287 -14.19 -3.54 33.00
N ARG A 288 -14.53 -2.70 32.03
CA ARG A 288 -14.61 -1.24 32.18
C ARG A 288 -15.99 -0.73 32.61
N GLY A 289 -16.97 -1.62 32.81
CA GLY A 289 -18.32 -1.23 33.21
C GLY A 289 -19.09 -0.48 32.13
N GLU A 290 -18.79 -0.75 30.86
CA GLU A 290 -19.45 -0.13 29.69
C GLU A 290 -20.81 -0.76 29.35
N LEU A 291 -21.10 -1.94 29.92
CA LEU A 291 -22.41 -2.56 29.85
C LEU A 291 -23.32 -1.97 30.94
N GLN A 292 -24.56 -1.68 30.54
CA GLN A 292 -25.62 -1.26 31.44
C GLN A 292 -26.87 -2.10 31.19
N VAL A 293 -27.75 -2.18 32.19
CA VAL A 293 -29.04 -2.88 32.10
C VAL A 293 -30.15 -1.85 32.15
N LEU A 294 -31.02 -1.91 31.14
CA LEU A 294 -32.31 -1.22 31.13
C LEU A 294 -33.42 -2.25 31.37
N TYR A 295 -34.58 -1.79 31.80
CA TYR A 295 -35.71 -2.59 32.23
C TYR A 295 -36.92 -2.22 31.39
N GLN A 296 -37.37 -3.12 30.51
CA GLN A 296 -38.59 -2.94 29.74
C GLN A 296 -39.78 -3.42 30.57
N PRO A 297 -40.69 -2.54 31.03
CA PRO A 297 -41.75 -2.94 31.94
C PRO A 297 -42.80 -3.82 31.24
N ILE A 298 -43.28 -4.82 31.98
CA ILE A 298 -44.31 -5.77 31.56
C ILE A 298 -45.59 -5.49 32.37
N PHE A 299 -46.70 -5.29 31.68
CA PHE A 299 -47.99 -4.94 32.27
C PHE A 299 -49.00 -6.08 32.11
N GLU A 300 -49.83 -6.28 33.13
CA GLU A 300 -51.07 -7.05 33.01
C GLU A 300 -52.07 -6.23 32.19
N LEU A 301 -52.57 -6.80 31.09
CA LEU A 301 -53.38 -6.03 30.11
C LEU A 301 -54.72 -5.61 30.70
N ASP A 302 -55.33 -6.48 31.50
CA ASP A 302 -56.62 -6.24 32.15
C ASP A 302 -56.55 -5.12 33.20
N THR A 303 -55.63 -5.24 34.17
CA THR A 303 -55.55 -4.30 35.31
C THR A 303 -54.64 -3.09 35.05
N ARG A 304 -53.88 -3.10 33.95
CA ARG A 304 -52.83 -2.12 33.64
C ARG A 304 -51.77 -1.97 34.74
N ARG A 305 -51.60 -3.00 35.56
CA ARG A 305 -50.59 -3.03 36.63
C ARG A 305 -49.27 -3.57 36.08
N CYS A 306 -48.17 -2.90 36.42
CA CYS A 306 -46.82 -3.40 36.15
C CYS A 306 -46.58 -4.67 36.99
N VAL A 307 -46.31 -5.80 36.33
CA VAL A 307 -46.08 -7.11 36.98
C VAL A 307 -44.60 -7.52 36.98
N GLY A 308 -43.79 -6.90 36.13
CA GLY A 308 -42.37 -7.19 36.06
C GLY A 308 -41.65 -6.31 35.04
N ALA A 309 -40.44 -6.70 34.69
CA ALA A 309 -39.72 -6.13 33.55
C ALA A 309 -38.74 -7.12 32.94
N GLU A 310 -38.46 -6.94 31.66
CA GLU A 310 -37.36 -7.61 30.97
C GLU A 310 -36.06 -6.85 31.14
N ALA A 311 -35.00 -7.53 31.59
CA ALA A 311 -33.66 -6.98 31.73
C ALA A 311 -32.90 -7.00 30.40
N LEU A 312 -32.75 -5.81 29.82
CA LEU A 312 -32.16 -5.59 28.51
C LEU A 312 -30.75 -5.02 28.63
N VAL A 313 -29.75 -5.79 28.21
CA VAL A 313 -28.36 -5.30 28.15
C VAL A 313 -28.20 -4.25 27.06
N ARG A 314 -27.46 -3.18 27.38
CA ARG A 314 -27.05 -2.13 26.44
C ARG A 314 -25.56 -1.89 26.60
N TRP A 315 -24.85 -1.77 25.49
CA TRP A 315 -23.44 -1.43 25.50
C TRP A 315 -23.28 0.05 25.14
N ARG A 316 -22.91 0.86 26.13
CA ARG A 316 -22.60 2.27 25.95
C ARG A 316 -21.10 2.44 25.92
N ARG A 317 -20.57 2.79 24.75
CA ARG A 317 -19.13 3.01 24.54
C ARG A 317 -18.66 4.27 25.30
N PRO A 318 -17.36 4.41 25.57
CA PRO A 318 -16.81 5.55 26.30
C PRO A 318 -17.06 6.92 25.65
N ASP A 319 -17.22 6.95 24.32
CA ASP A 319 -17.59 8.15 23.55
C ASP A 319 -19.09 8.52 23.68
N GLY A 320 -19.86 7.73 24.42
CA GLY A 320 -21.28 7.92 24.65
C GLY A 320 -22.19 7.20 23.65
N THR A 321 -21.65 6.58 22.60
CA THR A 321 -22.44 5.87 21.58
C THR A 321 -23.04 4.58 22.12
N LEU A 322 -24.26 4.25 21.68
CA LEU A 322 -24.94 3.00 22.02
C LEU A 322 -24.71 1.98 20.90
N THR A 323 -24.12 0.84 21.24
CA THR A 323 -23.97 -0.29 20.32
C THR A 323 -25.22 -1.17 20.39
N SER A 324 -25.85 -1.46 19.24
CA SER A 324 -27.03 -2.31 19.18
C SER A 324 -26.73 -3.72 19.73
N PRO A 325 -27.62 -4.31 20.56
CA PRO A 325 -27.57 -5.72 20.95
C PRO A 325 -27.36 -6.67 19.76
N ASP A 326 -28.03 -6.40 18.63
CA ASP A 326 -27.95 -7.24 17.42
C ASP A 326 -26.51 -7.34 16.86
N LEU A 327 -25.65 -6.38 17.19
CA LEU A 327 -24.27 -6.34 16.71
C LEU A 327 -23.31 -7.08 17.66
N PHE A 328 -23.52 -7.04 18.97
CA PHE A 328 -22.58 -7.62 19.94
C PHE A 328 -23.05 -8.94 20.57
N ILE A 329 -24.35 -9.24 20.60
CA ILE A 329 -24.86 -10.50 21.16
C ILE A 329 -24.43 -11.69 20.30
N PRO A 330 -24.59 -11.72 18.96
CA PRO A 330 -24.13 -12.84 18.15
C PRO A 330 -22.63 -13.07 18.25
N LEU A 331 -21.87 -11.98 18.39
CA LEU A 331 -20.43 -12.05 18.63
C LEU A 331 -20.11 -12.65 20.00
N ALA A 332 -20.84 -12.26 21.05
CA ALA A 332 -20.68 -12.78 22.40
C ALA A 332 -20.98 -14.28 22.46
N GLU A 333 -21.99 -14.73 21.72
CA GLU A 333 -22.34 -16.15 21.58
C GLU A 333 -21.22 -16.94 20.90
N ASN A 334 -20.77 -16.47 19.72
CA ASN A 334 -19.70 -17.13 18.95
C ASN A 334 -18.36 -17.20 19.68
N THR A 335 -18.10 -16.26 20.60
CA THR A 335 -16.84 -16.18 21.37
C THR A 335 -16.97 -16.74 22.79
N GLY A 336 -18.16 -17.20 23.18
CA GLY A 336 -18.47 -17.72 24.52
C GLY A 336 -18.52 -16.65 25.63
N GLN A 337 -18.36 -15.38 25.30
CA GLN A 337 -18.45 -14.25 26.22
C GLN A 337 -19.88 -14.01 26.73
N ILE A 338 -20.89 -14.53 26.02
CA ILE A 338 -22.31 -14.35 26.39
C ILE A 338 -22.62 -14.81 27.81
N ARG A 339 -21.98 -15.89 28.29
CA ARG A 339 -22.14 -16.37 29.67
C ARG A 339 -21.75 -15.32 30.72
N GLN A 340 -20.68 -14.57 30.44
CA GLN A 340 -20.22 -13.49 31.33
C GLN A 340 -21.19 -12.32 31.31
N ILE A 341 -21.84 -12.06 30.17
CA ILE A 341 -22.87 -11.04 30.04
C ILE A 341 -24.12 -11.46 30.81
N THR A 342 -24.58 -12.71 30.69
CA THR A 342 -25.72 -13.24 31.46
C THR A 342 -25.46 -13.17 32.97
N ASP A 343 -24.27 -13.56 33.43
CA ASP A 343 -23.86 -13.42 34.83
C ASP A 343 -23.86 -11.96 35.29
N PHE A 344 -23.31 -11.07 34.45
CA PHE A 344 -23.31 -9.63 34.70
C PHE A 344 -24.73 -9.07 34.82
N VAL A 345 -25.63 -9.41 33.89
CA VAL A 345 -27.02 -8.94 33.92
C VAL A 345 -27.71 -9.41 35.19
N LEU A 346 -27.62 -10.69 35.53
CA LEU A 346 -28.26 -11.24 36.74
C LEU A 346 -27.72 -10.59 38.02
N GLN A 347 -26.40 -10.44 38.13
CA GLN A 347 -25.78 -9.73 39.24
C GLN A 347 -26.29 -8.28 39.30
N ARG A 348 -26.31 -7.58 38.16
CA ARG A 348 -26.70 -6.17 38.10
C ARG A 348 -28.16 -5.94 38.45
N VAL A 349 -29.05 -6.83 38.00
CA VAL A 349 -30.48 -6.82 38.36
C VAL A 349 -30.65 -6.91 39.87
N LEU A 350 -29.97 -7.85 40.53
CA LEU A 350 -30.09 -8.07 41.96
C LEU A 350 -29.43 -6.96 42.79
N GLU A 351 -28.33 -6.38 42.30
CA GLU A 351 -27.72 -5.17 42.87
C GLU A 351 -28.65 -3.95 42.79
N GLN A 352 -29.25 -3.71 41.63
CA GLN A 352 -30.04 -2.51 41.38
C GLN A 352 -31.46 -2.59 41.93
N LEU A 353 -32.10 -3.77 41.85
CA LEU A 353 -33.54 -3.95 42.15
C LEU A 353 -33.81 -4.87 43.33
N GLY A 354 -32.80 -5.46 43.99
CA GLY A 354 -33.01 -6.42 45.07
C GLY A 354 -33.88 -5.89 46.22
N GLN A 355 -33.76 -4.60 46.58
CA GLN A 355 -34.65 -3.99 47.58
C GLN A 355 -36.09 -3.88 47.10
N LEU A 356 -36.31 -3.48 45.84
CA LEU A 356 -37.63 -3.37 45.24
C LEU A 356 -38.32 -4.73 45.16
N LEU A 357 -37.57 -5.77 44.76
CA LEU A 357 -38.07 -7.13 44.67
C LEU A 357 -38.48 -7.67 46.04
N ARG A 358 -37.69 -7.44 47.08
CA ARG A 358 -38.05 -7.85 48.45
C ARG A 358 -39.32 -7.18 48.97
N SER A 359 -39.56 -5.91 48.62
CA SER A 359 -40.79 -5.21 49.04
C SER A 359 -42.01 -5.55 48.17
N HIS A 360 -41.80 -6.13 46.98
CA HIS A 360 -42.88 -6.51 46.06
C HIS A 360 -42.72 -7.99 45.65
N PRO A 361 -43.13 -8.95 46.48
CA PRO A 361 -42.90 -10.39 46.23
C PRO A 361 -43.55 -10.94 44.96
N LYS A 362 -44.53 -10.22 44.40
CA LYS A 362 -45.21 -10.56 43.13
C LYS A 362 -44.51 -9.97 41.89
N LEU A 363 -43.56 -9.06 42.07
CA LEU A 363 -42.79 -8.46 40.98
C LEU A 363 -41.69 -9.43 40.55
N TYR A 364 -41.52 -9.63 39.24
CA TYR A 364 -40.45 -10.43 38.68
C TYR A 364 -39.60 -9.64 37.67
N ILE A 365 -38.37 -10.10 37.43
CA ILE A 365 -37.51 -9.61 36.35
C ILE A 365 -37.13 -10.80 35.48
N SER A 366 -37.32 -10.68 34.17
CA SER A 366 -36.88 -11.70 33.22
C SER A 366 -35.50 -11.39 32.67
N VAL A 367 -34.69 -12.44 32.48
CA VAL A 367 -33.31 -12.37 32.00
C VAL A 367 -33.14 -13.34 30.83
N ASN A 368 -32.62 -12.81 29.72
CA ASN A 368 -32.32 -13.58 28.52
C ASN A 368 -31.21 -14.63 28.76
N LEU A 369 -31.47 -15.87 28.38
CA LEU A 369 -30.51 -16.97 28.38
C LEU A 369 -30.07 -17.29 26.95
N ALA A 370 -28.76 -17.37 26.77
CA ALA A 370 -28.19 -17.86 25.52
C ALA A 370 -28.29 -19.38 25.41
N ALA A 371 -28.25 -19.90 24.17
CA ALA A 371 -28.25 -21.33 23.88
C ALA A 371 -27.25 -22.10 24.75
N CYS A 372 -26.05 -21.55 24.92
CA CYS A 372 -24.97 -22.20 25.64
C CYS A 372 -25.16 -22.28 27.17
N ASP A 373 -26.08 -21.50 27.75
CA ASP A 373 -26.48 -21.57 29.16
C ASP A 373 -27.66 -22.53 29.36
N VAL A 374 -28.51 -22.71 28.36
CA VAL A 374 -29.60 -23.71 28.38
C VAL A 374 -29.05 -25.14 28.28
N MET A 375 -27.91 -25.31 27.61
CA MET A 375 -27.25 -26.60 27.41
C MET A 375 -26.43 -27.11 28.61
N VAL A 376 -26.21 -26.29 29.64
CA VAL A 376 -25.39 -26.65 30.80
C VAL A 376 -26.04 -26.15 32.10
N PRO A 377 -26.10 -26.96 33.19
CA PRO A 377 -26.72 -26.57 34.46
C PRO A 377 -25.87 -25.59 35.31
N ARG A 378 -25.24 -24.61 34.66
CA ARG A 378 -24.37 -23.61 35.29
C ARG A 378 -25.19 -22.46 35.87
N ILE A 379 -26.12 -21.92 35.08
CA ILE A 379 -26.83 -20.68 35.42
C ILE A 379 -27.67 -20.82 36.69
N GLY A 380 -28.29 -22.00 36.92
CA GLY A 380 -29.03 -22.27 38.15
C GLY A 380 -28.17 -22.15 39.42
N ARG A 381 -26.90 -22.55 39.37
CA ARG A 381 -25.97 -22.40 40.51
C ARG A 381 -25.58 -20.94 40.75
N VAL A 382 -25.35 -20.20 39.67
CA VAL A 382 -25.04 -18.76 39.73
C VAL A 382 -26.23 -18.00 40.32
N ALA A 383 -27.43 -18.27 39.81
CA ALA A 383 -28.68 -17.68 40.28
C ALA A 383 -28.93 -18.00 41.76
N ALA A 384 -28.83 -19.26 42.18
CA ALA A 384 -29.03 -19.65 43.57
C ALA A 384 -28.08 -18.89 44.52
N ARG A 385 -26.79 -18.76 44.15
CA ARG A 385 -25.80 -18.01 44.95
C ARG A 385 -26.16 -16.52 45.06
N LEU A 386 -26.48 -15.88 43.94
CA LEU A 386 -26.78 -14.44 43.91
C LEU A 386 -28.13 -14.15 44.61
N LEU A 387 -29.15 -14.95 44.39
CA LEU A 387 -30.45 -14.82 45.04
C LEU A 387 -30.33 -14.94 46.57
N ALA A 388 -29.56 -15.91 47.06
CA ALA A 388 -29.29 -16.06 48.49
C ALA A 388 -28.58 -14.83 49.07
N LEU A 389 -27.58 -14.29 48.36
CA LEU A 389 -26.85 -13.09 48.78
C LEU A 389 -27.77 -11.86 48.88
N HIS A 390 -28.68 -11.69 47.91
CA HIS A 390 -29.58 -10.53 47.84
C HIS A 390 -30.94 -10.77 48.54
N ARG A 391 -31.17 -11.97 49.09
CA ARG A 391 -32.44 -12.38 49.74
C ARG A 391 -33.67 -12.17 48.86
N VAL A 392 -33.56 -12.53 47.58
CA VAL A 392 -34.65 -12.46 46.60
C VAL A 392 -35.15 -13.88 46.33
N ALA A 393 -36.47 -14.07 46.19
CA ALA A 393 -37.03 -15.39 45.90
C ALA A 393 -36.79 -15.80 44.44
N ALA A 394 -36.59 -17.09 44.18
CA ALA A 394 -36.37 -17.61 42.82
C ALA A 394 -37.53 -17.28 41.86
N SER A 395 -38.76 -17.25 42.38
CA SER A 395 -39.97 -16.88 41.62
C SER A 395 -39.99 -15.44 41.10
N GLN A 396 -39.08 -14.60 41.58
CA GLN A 396 -38.94 -13.21 41.12
C GLN A 396 -37.91 -13.05 40.01
N ILE A 397 -37.22 -14.13 39.62
CA ILE A 397 -36.35 -14.14 38.44
C ILE A 397 -36.88 -15.16 37.45
N ALA A 398 -37.26 -14.64 36.30
CA ALA A 398 -37.68 -15.40 35.13
C ALA A 398 -36.51 -15.55 34.16
N PHE A 399 -36.46 -16.66 33.42
CA PHE A 399 -35.47 -16.88 32.38
C PHE A 399 -36.15 -16.98 31.03
N GLU A 400 -35.69 -16.18 30.08
CA GLU A 400 -36.20 -16.16 28.70
C GLU A 400 -35.26 -16.97 27.81
N VAL A 401 -35.82 -17.88 27.03
CA VAL A 401 -35.07 -18.69 26.05
C VAL A 401 -35.63 -18.45 24.66
N THR A 402 -34.75 -18.15 23.71
CA THR A 402 -35.16 -18.05 22.31
C THR A 402 -35.38 -19.44 21.71
N GLU A 403 -36.23 -19.54 20.69
CA GLU A 403 -36.41 -20.78 19.94
C GLU A 403 -35.09 -21.37 19.40
N ARG A 404 -34.20 -20.50 18.90
CA ARG A 404 -32.89 -20.91 18.37
C ARG A 404 -31.95 -21.44 19.46
N GLY A 405 -32.20 -21.07 20.72
CA GLY A 405 -31.45 -21.55 21.87
C GLY A 405 -31.70 -23.01 22.22
N LEU A 406 -32.77 -23.62 21.70
CA LEU A 406 -33.23 -24.97 22.01
C LEU A 406 -32.68 -26.01 21.01
N ILE A 407 -31.37 -26.00 20.77
CA ILE A 407 -30.71 -26.85 19.76
C ILE A 407 -30.88 -28.35 20.08
N ASP A 408 -30.72 -28.73 21.35
CA ASP A 408 -31.02 -30.08 21.86
C ASP A 408 -32.12 -29.97 22.92
N VAL A 409 -33.34 -30.26 22.49
CA VAL A 409 -34.55 -30.12 23.31
C VAL A 409 -34.50 -31.01 24.55
N VAL A 410 -33.84 -32.18 24.51
CA VAL A 410 -33.81 -33.10 25.66
C VAL A 410 -32.93 -32.52 26.77
N VAL A 411 -31.72 -32.09 26.43
CA VAL A 411 -30.80 -31.47 27.40
C VAL A 411 -31.38 -30.14 27.92
N ALA A 412 -31.95 -29.34 27.02
CA ALA A 412 -32.61 -28.08 27.39
C ALA A 412 -33.77 -28.34 28.37
N ARG A 413 -34.64 -29.31 28.07
CA ARG A 413 -35.78 -29.68 28.92
C ARG A 413 -35.33 -29.97 30.35
N ASP A 414 -34.32 -30.81 30.53
CA ASP A 414 -33.86 -31.22 31.86
C ASP A 414 -33.27 -30.03 32.65
N ASN A 415 -32.51 -29.16 32.00
CA ASN A 415 -31.96 -27.95 32.62
C ASN A 415 -33.03 -26.91 32.96
N LEU A 416 -34.01 -26.70 32.06
CA LEU A 416 -35.14 -25.80 32.31
C LEU A 416 -36.05 -26.33 33.42
N GLN A 417 -36.28 -27.65 33.47
CA GLN A 417 -37.02 -28.28 34.55
C GLN A 417 -36.31 -28.09 35.90
N ALA A 418 -34.97 -28.19 35.93
CA ALA A 418 -34.20 -27.91 37.14
C ALA A 418 -34.35 -26.45 37.62
N LEU A 419 -34.41 -25.47 36.70
CA LEU A 419 -34.69 -24.07 37.05
C LEU A 419 -36.09 -23.91 37.64
N ARG A 420 -37.11 -24.52 37.02
CA ARG A 420 -38.49 -24.48 37.51
C ARG A 420 -38.67 -25.18 38.86
N ALA A 421 -37.98 -26.29 39.10
CA ALA A 421 -38.03 -27.00 40.38
C ALA A 421 -37.53 -26.13 41.56
N VAL A 422 -36.64 -25.16 41.30
CA VAL A 422 -36.18 -24.17 42.30
C VAL A 422 -37.18 -23.02 42.47
N GLY A 423 -38.10 -22.85 41.52
CA GLY A 423 -39.18 -21.85 41.56
C GLY A 423 -39.05 -20.74 40.52
N HIS A 424 -38.06 -20.79 39.62
CA HIS A 424 -37.97 -19.84 38.51
C HIS A 424 -39.10 -20.04 37.51
N GLN A 425 -39.50 -18.96 36.84
CA GLN A 425 -40.34 -19.05 35.65
C GLN A 425 -39.47 -19.18 34.40
N VAL A 426 -39.93 -19.96 33.42
CA VAL A 426 -39.26 -20.08 32.12
C VAL A 426 -40.20 -19.59 31.03
N LEU A 427 -39.70 -18.65 30.23
CA LEU A 427 -40.44 -17.99 29.16
C LEU A 427 -39.79 -18.36 27.83
N ILE A 428 -40.60 -18.58 26.80
CA ILE A 428 -40.11 -18.70 25.43
C ILE A 428 -40.23 -17.34 24.76
N ASP A 429 -39.12 -16.88 24.18
CA ASP A 429 -38.98 -15.61 23.50
C ASP A 429 -38.94 -15.77 21.97
N ASP A 430 -39.30 -14.70 21.25
CA ASP A 430 -39.33 -14.61 19.78
C ASP A 430 -40.12 -15.73 19.08
N PHE A 431 -41.23 -16.19 19.68
CA PHE A 431 -41.98 -17.30 19.12
C PHE A 431 -42.59 -16.96 17.75
N GLY A 432 -42.38 -17.84 16.76
CA GLY A 432 -42.83 -17.69 15.38
C GLY A 432 -41.75 -17.20 14.39
N THR A 433 -40.53 -16.93 14.86
CA THR A 433 -39.40 -16.48 14.01
C THR A 433 -38.36 -17.58 13.75
N GLY A 434 -38.57 -18.79 14.28
CA GLY A 434 -37.58 -19.87 14.34
C GLY A 434 -38.08 -21.28 13.99
N TYR A 435 -37.30 -22.29 14.40
CA TYR A 435 -37.47 -23.71 14.07
C TYR A 435 -38.16 -24.52 15.18
N CYS A 436 -38.67 -23.89 16.25
CA CYS A 436 -39.27 -24.65 17.35
C CYS A 436 -40.61 -25.24 16.89
N SER A 437 -40.61 -26.53 16.56
CA SER A 437 -41.84 -27.21 16.17
C SER A 437 -42.83 -27.20 17.34
N LEU A 438 -44.13 -27.03 17.06
CA LEU A 438 -45.21 -27.13 18.06
C LEU A 438 -45.09 -28.41 18.92
N ALA A 439 -44.61 -29.50 18.32
CA ALA A 439 -44.37 -30.77 19.01
C ALA A 439 -43.36 -30.64 20.16
N TYR A 440 -42.33 -29.79 20.05
CA TYR A 440 -41.37 -29.58 21.13
C TYR A 440 -41.93 -28.69 22.23
N LEU A 441 -42.70 -27.66 21.86
CA LEU A 441 -43.35 -26.75 22.81
C LEU A 441 -44.23 -27.51 23.82
N GLN A 442 -44.94 -28.55 23.38
CA GLN A 442 -45.76 -29.42 24.24
C GLN A 442 -44.96 -30.14 25.35
N THR A 443 -43.67 -30.39 25.11
CA THR A 443 -42.83 -31.19 26.02
C THR A 443 -41.88 -30.35 26.86
N LEU A 444 -41.73 -29.07 26.52
CA LEU A 444 -40.83 -28.15 27.21
C LEU A 444 -41.47 -27.63 28.50
N PRO A 445 -40.72 -27.58 29.61
CA PRO A 445 -41.24 -27.13 30.89
C PRO A 445 -41.20 -25.61 30.91
N VAL A 446 -42.21 -24.96 30.33
CA VAL A 446 -42.29 -23.49 30.21
C VAL A 446 -43.60 -22.97 30.81
N ASP A 447 -43.60 -21.69 31.20
CA ASP A 447 -44.70 -21.04 31.92
C ASP A 447 -45.37 -19.91 31.11
N CYS A 448 -44.65 -19.36 30.13
CA CYS A 448 -45.12 -18.26 29.30
C CYS A 448 -44.55 -18.35 27.89
N LEU A 449 -45.30 -17.81 26.93
CA LEU A 449 -44.90 -17.62 25.55
C LEU A 449 -44.97 -16.12 25.21
N LYS A 450 -43.88 -15.56 24.69
CA LYS A 450 -43.80 -14.18 24.21
C LYS A 450 -44.06 -14.17 22.70
N ILE A 451 -44.98 -13.29 22.26
CA ILE A 451 -45.32 -13.09 20.85
C ILE A 451 -44.54 -11.88 20.34
N ASP A 452 -43.68 -12.12 19.35
CA ASP A 452 -42.84 -11.09 18.75
C ASP A 452 -43.64 -9.93 18.14
N LYS A 453 -43.04 -8.74 18.17
CA LYS A 453 -43.64 -7.51 17.65
C LYS A 453 -44.11 -7.63 16.20
N ALA A 454 -43.42 -8.38 15.33
CA ALA A 454 -43.81 -8.50 13.92
C ALA A 454 -45.23 -9.07 13.74
N PHE A 455 -45.69 -9.91 14.67
CA PHE A 455 -47.06 -10.44 14.66
C PHE A 455 -48.07 -9.45 15.26
N ILE A 456 -47.64 -8.64 16.24
CA ILE A 456 -48.48 -7.61 16.87
C ILE A 456 -48.73 -6.43 15.93
N ASP A 457 -47.72 -6.01 15.17
CA ASP A 457 -47.85 -4.95 14.16
C ASP A 457 -48.83 -5.33 13.04
N ALA A 458 -48.99 -6.63 12.77
CA ALA A 458 -49.90 -7.14 11.76
C ALA A 458 -51.38 -7.15 12.21
N LEU A 459 -51.66 -7.00 13.51
CA LEU A 459 -53.02 -6.97 14.03
C LEU A 459 -53.72 -5.68 13.59
N GLY A 460 -54.91 -5.83 12.99
CA GLY A 460 -55.73 -4.70 12.54
C GLY A 460 -55.46 -4.20 11.11
N HIS A 461 -54.54 -4.83 10.37
CA HIS A 461 -54.30 -4.55 8.94
C HIS A 461 -54.67 -5.78 8.09
N ASP A 462 -55.15 -5.60 6.86
CA ASP A 462 -55.46 -6.67 5.88
C ASP A 462 -54.18 -7.38 5.33
N ALA A 463 -53.17 -7.59 6.19
CA ALA A 463 -51.93 -8.29 5.87
C ALA A 463 -52.05 -9.79 6.13
N ALA A 464 -51.35 -10.63 5.34
CA ALA A 464 -51.36 -12.09 5.50
C ALA A 464 -50.90 -12.60 6.88
N SER A 465 -50.15 -11.79 7.65
CA SER A 465 -49.73 -12.06 9.02
C SER A 465 -50.81 -11.81 10.08
N SER A 466 -51.91 -11.11 9.75
CA SER A 466 -52.97 -10.76 10.70
C SER A 466 -53.70 -11.98 11.28
N GLY A 467 -53.67 -13.12 10.58
CA GLY A 467 -54.26 -14.38 11.03
C GLY A 467 -53.37 -15.21 11.97
N VAL A 468 -52.06 -14.96 12.04
CA VAL A 468 -51.13 -15.85 12.76
C VAL A 468 -51.17 -15.61 14.28
N ALA A 469 -51.21 -14.36 14.72
CA ALA A 469 -51.24 -14.02 16.15
C ALA A 469 -52.40 -14.69 16.92
N PRO A 470 -53.67 -14.66 16.45
CA PRO A 470 -54.77 -15.39 17.10
C PRO A 470 -54.54 -16.90 17.21
N HIS A 471 -53.90 -17.51 16.21
CA HIS A 471 -53.55 -18.94 16.26
C HIS A 471 -52.46 -19.24 17.30
N ILE A 472 -51.44 -18.38 17.43
CA ILE A 472 -50.40 -18.50 18.45
C ILE A 472 -51.01 -18.37 19.85
N ILE A 473 -51.91 -17.39 20.05
CA ILE A 473 -52.60 -17.16 21.33
C ILE A 473 -53.40 -18.40 21.72
N ARG A 474 -54.24 -18.91 20.80
CA ARG A 474 -55.04 -20.11 21.05
C ARG A 474 -54.18 -21.32 21.38
N MET A 475 -53.10 -21.54 20.64
CA MET A 475 -52.16 -22.63 20.91
C MET A 475 -51.55 -22.49 22.31
N ALA A 476 -51.12 -21.29 22.70
CA ALA A 476 -50.57 -21.07 24.04
C ALA A 476 -51.59 -21.41 25.14
N HIS A 477 -52.86 -21.04 24.96
CA HIS A 477 -53.94 -21.41 25.89
C HIS A 477 -54.22 -22.90 25.93
N ASP A 478 -54.24 -23.58 24.78
CA ASP A 478 -54.41 -25.05 24.70
C ASP A 478 -53.27 -25.79 25.42
N LEU A 479 -52.08 -25.17 25.51
CA LEU A 479 -50.93 -25.66 26.27
C LEU A 479 -50.86 -25.14 27.72
N HIS A 480 -51.89 -24.42 28.17
CA HIS A 480 -51.97 -23.78 29.50
C HIS A 480 -50.81 -22.83 29.79
N LEU A 481 -50.26 -22.19 28.76
CA LEU A 481 -49.22 -21.17 28.85
C LEU A 481 -49.85 -19.78 28.98
N ARG A 482 -49.20 -18.91 29.77
CA ARG A 482 -49.51 -17.48 29.74
C ARG A 482 -48.91 -16.85 28.50
N VAL A 483 -49.48 -15.73 28.07
CA VAL A 483 -49.02 -15.01 26.86
C VAL A 483 -48.56 -13.60 27.23
N ILE A 484 -47.39 -13.22 26.72
CA ILE A 484 -46.87 -11.84 26.72
C ILE A 484 -46.84 -11.36 25.28
N ALA A 485 -47.52 -10.26 24.96
CA ALA A 485 -47.41 -9.63 23.64
C ALA A 485 -46.35 -8.52 23.65
N GLU A 486 -45.46 -8.52 22.66
CA GLU A 486 -44.39 -7.54 22.53
C GLU A 486 -44.70 -6.44 21.53
N GLY A 487 -44.11 -5.26 21.74
CA GLY A 487 -44.22 -4.17 20.79
C GLY A 487 -45.61 -3.54 20.69
N ILE A 488 -46.41 -3.56 21.75
CA ILE A 488 -47.70 -2.86 21.78
C ILE A 488 -47.45 -1.34 21.75
N GLU A 489 -47.91 -0.66 20.70
CA GLU A 489 -47.71 0.77 20.49
C GLU A 489 -48.99 1.60 20.63
N CYS A 490 -50.17 1.01 20.38
CA CYS A 490 -51.45 1.71 20.48
C CYS A 490 -52.47 0.98 21.36
N GLU A 491 -53.45 1.73 21.85
CA GLU A 491 -54.49 1.23 22.76
C GLU A 491 -55.38 0.17 22.08
N ASP A 492 -55.64 0.31 20.78
CA ASP A 492 -56.45 -0.64 20.01
C ASP A 492 -55.81 -2.04 19.98
N GLN A 493 -54.48 -2.13 19.83
CA GLN A 493 -53.73 -3.38 19.95
C GLN A 493 -53.91 -4.00 21.34
N ALA A 494 -53.77 -3.19 22.40
CA ALA A 494 -53.91 -3.66 23.78
C ALA A 494 -55.31 -4.19 24.09
N VAL A 495 -56.36 -3.49 23.64
CA VAL A 495 -57.76 -3.90 23.82
C VAL A 495 -58.04 -5.21 23.07
N LEU A 496 -57.60 -5.31 21.81
CA LEU A 496 -57.77 -6.52 21.01
C LEU A 496 -57.07 -7.72 21.66
N LEU A 497 -55.79 -7.58 22.01
CA LEU A 497 -55.00 -8.62 22.66
C LEU A 497 -55.62 -9.07 24.00
N ASN A 498 -56.12 -8.12 24.79
CA ASN A 498 -56.80 -8.45 26.04
C ASN A 498 -58.10 -9.23 25.79
N SER A 499 -58.88 -8.86 24.76
CA SER A 499 -60.11 -9.56 24.39
C SER A 499 -59.86 -11.00 23.88
N GLU A 500 -58.70 -11.23 23.26
CA GLU A 500 -58.22 -12.56 22.86
C GLU A 500 -57.59 -13.36 24.02
N GLY A 501 -57.60 -12.82 25.25
CA GLY A 501 -57.12 -13.51 26.45
C GLY A 501 -55.59 -13.49 26.63
N VAL A 502 -54.89 -12.54 26.01
CA VAL A 502 -53.47 -12.28 26.29
C VAL A 502 -53.33 -11.70 27.71
N ASN A 503 -52.45 -12.30 28.52
CA ASN A 503 -52.34 -11.94 29.94
C ASN A 503 -51.53 -10.67 30.15
N TYR A 504 -50.43 -10.55 29.42
CA TYR A 504 -49.41 -9.53 29.66
C TYR A 504 -48.99 -8.85 28.36
N GLY A 505 -48.47 -7.64 28.47
CA GLY A 505 -47.94 -6.90 27.33
C GLY A 505 -46.76 -6.01 27.69
N GLN A 506 -45.87 -5.82 26.72
CA GLN A 506 -44.82 -4.81 26.77
C GLN A 506 -44.75 -4.04 25.45
N GLY A 507 -44.41 -2.75 25.52
CA GLY A 507 -44.31 -1.90 24.34
C GLY A 507 -44.38 -0.42 24.67
N TRP A 508 -44.22 0.41 23.63
CA TRP A 508 -44.13 1.87 23.76
C TRP A 508 -45.44 2.54 24.16
N LEU A 509 -46.58 1.86 24.04
CA LEU A 509 -47.84 2.29 24.63
C LEU A 509 -47.69 2.53 26.13
N PHE A 510 -47.01 1.60 26.81
CA PHE A 510 -46.81 1.66 28.25
C PHE A 510 -45.54 2.44 28.59
N ALA A 511 -44.37 1.92 28.21
CA ALA A 511 -43.10 2.53 28.52
C ALA A 511 -42.00 2.05 27.56
N ARG A 512 -41.04 2.93 27.27
CA ARG A 512 -39.74 2.54 26.70
C ARG A 512 -38.86 1.89 27.77
N PRO A 513 -37.74 1.22 27.42
CA PRO A 513 -36.83 0.65 28.41
C PRO A 513 -36.34 1.71 29.39
N LEU A 514 -36.52 1.45 30.69
CA LEU A 514 -36.25 2.37 31.79
C LEU A 514 -34.93 2.01 32.48
N ASN A 515 -34.24 2.98 33.05
CA ASN A 515 -33.17 2.65 34.01
C ASN A 515 -33.78 2.15 35.34
N ALA A 516 -32.96 1.53 36.20
CA ALA A 516 -33.41 0.94 37.47
C ALA A 516 -34.20 1.92 38.36
N ARG A 517 -33.79 3.20 38.41
CA ARG A 517 -34.45 4.22 39.22
C ARG A 517 -35.84 4.53 38.67
N GLN A 518 -35.94 4.79 37.36
CA GLN A 518 -37.22 5.05 36.69
C GLN A 518 -38.19 3.86 36.83
N PHE A 519 -37.68 2.63 36.71
CA PHE A 519 -38.49 1.44 36.91
C PHE A 519 -38.99 1.30 38.35
N ALA A 520 -38.15 1.55 39.35
CA ALA A 520 -38.57 1.54 40.75
C ALA A 520 -39.62 2.62 41.06
N GLU A 521 -39.48 3.81 40.46
CA GLU A 521 -40.47 4.88 40.57
C GLU A 521 -41.82 4.48 39.95
N LEU A 522 -41.80 3.83 38.78
CA LEU A 522 -43.00 3.30 38.12
C LEU A 522 -43.75 2.29 39.02
N VAL A 523 -43.03 1.33 39.58
CA VAL A 523 -43.62 0.27 40.44
C VAL A 523 -44.19 0.85 41.74
N THR A 524 -43.47 1.78 42.38
CA THR A 524 -43.86 2.30 43.70
C THR A 524 -44.96 3.37 43.65
N ARG A 525 -45.02 4.17 42.59
CA ARG A 525 -45.97 5.29 42.47
C ARG A 525 -47.13 5.02 41.52
N GLY A 526 -47.08 3.95 40.72
CA GLY A 526 -48.10 3.64 39.72
C GLY A 526 -48.23 4.69 38.60
N GLN A 527 -47.27 5.60 38.47
CA GLN A 527 -47.28 6.66 37.47
C GLN A 527 -46.31 6.33 36.34
N LEU A 528 -46.83 6.29 35.11
CA LEU A 528 -46.01 6.24 33.90
C LEU A 528 -45.06 7.46 33.89
N PRO A 529 -43.74 7.28 33.69
CA PRO A 529 -42.84 8.41 33.56
C PRO A 529 -43.32 9.32 32.42
N ARG A 530 -43.45 10.62 32.70
CA ARG A 530 -43.85 11.63 31.69
C ARG A 530 -42.98 11.44 30.44
N ARG A 531 -43.60 11.31 29.26
CA ARG A 531 -42.92 11.21 27.96
C ARG A 531 -41.81 12.27 27.91
N VAL A 532 -40.56 11.84 27.92
CA VAL A 532 -39.44 12.69 27.54
C VAL A 532 -39.29 12.48 26.04
N GLU A 533 -39.76 13.46 25.27
CA GLU A 533 -39.45 13.55 23.84
C GLU A 533 -37.93 13.76 23.71
N HIS A 534 -37.25 12.80 23.09
CA HIS A 534 -35.85 12.89 22.71
C HIS A 534 -35.73 12.54 21.23
#